data_AF-A0A223S628-F1
#
_entry.id   AF-A0A223S628-F1
#
_cell.length_a   1.000
_cell.length_b   1.000
_cell.length_c   1.000
_cell.angle_alpha   90.00
_cell.angle_beta   90.00
_cell.angle_gamma   90.00
#
_symmetry.space_group_name_H-M   'P 1'
#
loop_
_entity.id
_entity.type
_entity.pdbx_description
1 polymer ?
#
loop_
_entity_poly.entity_id
_entity_poly.type
_entity_poly.pdbx_seq_one_letter_code
_entity_poly.pdbx_strand_id
1 'polypeptide(L)'
;MRPGAWTPACGWPPTESSSDRLPDPHDPGQITYWRRDDRGRLNPWPAKARYGPALYRSQVPAGLTGPDRRAWAQDWHRTHRHPWDAAIRSAIDADPDACRARFAAFTTRCCSCGRALSDPESKTVGVGPECRAGVPADMLGRLAVLVGRAHATALSASDVPQPAPTQGHPEHPVKPAFFRTVSKERHT
;
A
#
# COMPACT_ATOMS: atom_id res chain seq x y z
N MET A 1 -19.99 10.40 -37.25
CA MET A 1 -19.63 9.09 -36.64
C MET A 1 -18.55 9.34 -35.60
N ARG A 2 -18.84 9.13 -34.31
CA ARG A 2 -17.78 9.10 -33.29
C ARG A 2 -17.13 7.72 -33.34
N PRO A 3 -15.79 7.60 -33.43
CA PRO A 3 -15.13 6.31 -33.33
C PRO A 3 -15.54 5.66 -32.00
N GLY A 4 -15.95 4.39 -32.07
CA GLY A 4 -16.41 3.64 -30.91
C GLY A 4 -15.34 3.65 -29.82
N ALA A 5 -15.74 3.94 -28.59
CA ALA A 5 -14.87 3.91 -27.43
C ALA A 5 -14.31 2.48 -27.30
N TRP A 6 -13.03 2.33 -27.63
CA TRP A 6 -12.29 1.10 -27.49
C TRP A 6 -12.02 0.85 -26.01
N THR A 7 -12.39 -0.34 -25.51
CA THR A 7 -12.10 -0.79 -24.15
C THR A 7 -11.13 -1.96 -24.23
N PRO A 8 -9.87 -1.84 -23.79
CA PRO A 8 -8.96 -2.97 -23.74
C PRO A 8 -9.51 -4.08 -22.86
N ALA A 9 -9.11 -5.32 -23.13
CA ALA A 9 -9.54 -6.50 -22.37
C ALA A 9 -9.23 -6.42 -20.85
N CYS A 10 -8.29 -5.56 -20.45
CA CYS A 10 -7.95 -5.27 -19.06
C CYS A 10 -8.35 -3.86 -18.58
N GLY A 11 -9.12 -3.10 -19.36
CA GLY A 11 -9.67 -1.80 -18.93
C GLY A 11 -8.61 -0.74 -18.63
N TRP A 12 -7.61 -0.56 -19.49
CA TRP A 12 -6.73 0.60 -19.58
C TRP A 12 -7.39 1.81 -20.33
N PRO A 13 -7.37 3.06 -19.80
CA PRO A 13 -6.77 3.42 -18.54
C PRO A 13 -7.53 2.76 -17.38
N PRO A 14 -6.78 2.32 -16.37
CA PRO A 14 -7.17 1.36 -15.33
C PRO A 14 -8.37 1.85 -14.51
N THR A 15 -9.58 1.43 -14.87
CA THR A 15 -10.75 1.75 -14.05
C THR A 15 -11.03 0.70 -12.97
N GLU A 16 -10.57 -0.55 -13.11
CA GLU A 16 -11.17 -1.65 -12.33
C GLU A 16 -10.19 -2.67 -11.70
N SER A 17 -8.93 -2.75 -12.12
CA SER A 17 -7.91 -3.47 -11.34
C SER A 17 -6.51 -2.94 -11.65
N SER A 18 -5.78 -2.61 -10.60
CA SER A 18 -4.41 -2.10 -10.70
C SER A 18 -3.63 -2.48 -9.48
N SER A 19 -2.32 -2.64 -9.64
CA SER A 19 -1.43 -2.96 -8.54
C SER A 19 -0.38 -1.86 -8.36
N ASP A 20 -0.18 -1.47 -7.11
CA ASP A 20 0.59 -0.29 -6.72
C ASP A 20 1.68 -0.70 -5.71
N ARG A 21 2.85 -0.05 -5.80
CA ARG A 21 3.94 -0.18 -4.83
C ARG A 21 4.33 1.21 -4.31
N LEU A 22 4.37 1.34 -2.99
CA LEU A 22 4.79 2.57 -2.31
C LEU A 22 5.45 2.27 -0.94
N PRO A 23 6.31 3.17 -0.45
CA PRO A 23 6.80 3.13 0.93
C PRO A 23 5.66 3.22 1.95
N ASP A 24 5.83 2.62 3.12
CA ASP A 24 4.91 2.81 4.24
C ASP A 24 5.03 4.26 4.75
N PRO A 25 3.91 4.98 4.96
CA PRO A 25 3.94 6.38 5.38
C PRO A 25 4.49 6.59 6.80
N HIS A 26 4.48 5.55 7.65
CA HIS A 26 5.04 5.62 9.00
C HIS A 26 6.44 5.00 9.08
N ASP A 27 6.82 4.16 8.11
CA ASP A 27 8.17 3.59 7.97
C ASP A 27 8.59 3.58 6.49
N PRO A 28 9.21 4.66 5.99
CA PRO A 28 9.62 4.75 4.59
C PRO A 28 10.63 3.67 4.15
N GLY A 29 11.26 2.95 5.09
CA GLY A 29 12.11 1.81 4.79
C GLY A 29 11.33 0.54 4.44
N GLN A 30 10.07 0.44 4.86
CA GLN A 30 9.18 -0.66 4.53
C GLN A 30 8.43 -0.39 3.22
N ILE A 31 8.44 -1.36 2.32
CA ILE A 31 7.68 -1.30 1.07
C ILE A 31 6.37 -2.05 1.21
N THR A 32 5.29 -1.42 0.77
CA THR A 32 3.94 -2.01 0.73
C THR A 32 3.45 -2.19 -0.70
N TYR A 33 2.60 -3.19 -0.90
CA TYR A 33 2.05 -3.54 -2.20
C TYR A 33 0.54 -3.64 -2.10
N TRP A 34 -0.14 -3.10 -3.10
CA TRP A 34 -1.58 -2.96 -3.09
C TRP A 34 -2.18 -3.37 -4.40
N ARG A 35 -3.46 -3.71 -4.36
CA ARG A 35 -4.28 -3.93 -5.54
C ARG A 35 -5.63 -3.26 -5.37
N ARG A 36 -6.17 -2.68 -6.43
CA ARG A 36 -7.56 -2.24 -6.50
C ARG A 36 -8.43 -3.39 -7.00
N ASP A 37 -9.55 -3.63 -6.34
CA ASP A 37 -10.60 -4.50 -6.88
C ASP A 37 -11.50 -3.74 -7.87
N ASP A 38 -12.47 -4.46 -8.45
CA ASP A 38 -13.47 -3.98 -9.40
C ASP A 38 -14.30 -2.80 -8.87
N ARG A 39 -14.34 -2.63 -7.54
CA ARG A 39 -15.04 -1.52 -6.86
C ARG A 39 -14.09 -0.40 -6.46
N GLY A 40 -12.85 -0.43 -6.95
CA GLY A 40 -11.81 0.54 -6.64
C GLY A 40 -11.27 0.44 -5.20
N ARG A 41 -11.65 -0.60 -4.44
CA ARG A 41 -11.18 -0.76 -3.06
C ARG A 41 -9.74 -1.22 -3.05
N LEU A 42 -8.94 -0.53 -2.26
CA LEU A 42 -7.53 -0.85 -2.08
C LEU A 42 -7.39 -2.03 -1.10
N ASN A 43 -6.78 -3.10 -1.57
CA ASN A 43 -6.52 -4.32 -0.82
C ASN A 43 -5.01 -4.62 -0.82
N PRO A 44 -4.44 -5.14 0.28
CA PRO A 44 -3.03 -5.51 0.30
C PRO A 44 -2.76 -6.65 -0.70
N TRP A 45 -1.55 -6.63 -1.26
CA TRP A 45 -1.01 -7.69 -2.09
C TRP A 45 0.28 -8.24 -1.47
N PRO A 46 0.50 -9.57 -1.44
CA PRO A 46 -0.50 -10.63 -1.70
C PRO A 46 -1.69 -10.57 -0.73
N ALA A 47 -2.78 -11.29 -1.00
CA ALA A 47 -4.05 -11.16 -0.27
C ALA A 47 -3.98 -11.37 1.26
N LYS A 48 -2.91 -12.00 1.77
CA LYS A 48 -2.67 -12.23 3.19
C LYS A 48 -1.62 -11.29 3.80
N ALA A 49 -1.06 -10.39 3.02
CA ALA A 49 -0.10 -9.41 3.52
C ALA A 49 -0.76 -8.50 4.55
N ARG A 50 -0.01 -8.16 5.59
CA ARG A 50 -0.42 -7.26 6.66
C ARG A 50 0.56 -6.11 6.67
N TYR A 51 0.11 -4.97 6.20
CA TYR A 51 0.86 -3.71 6.21
C TYR A 51 0.24 -2.75 7.23
N GLY A 52 1.06 -1.84 7.75
CA GLY A 52 0.64 -0.80 8.67
C GLY A 52 0.23 -1.30 10.06
N PRO A 53 -0.42 -0.42 10.84
CA PRO A 53 -0.86 -0.74 12.18
C PRO A 53 -1.80 -1.96 12.19
N ALA A 54 -1.49 -2.92 13.05
CA ALA A 54 -2.29 -4.12 13.28
C ALA A 54 -2.68 -4.23 14.75
N LEU A 55 -3.96 -4.47 15.02
CA LEU A 55 -4.47 -4.71 16.36
C LEU A 55 -4.39 -6.21 16.68
N TYR A 56 -3.53 -6.57 17.62
CA TYR A 56 -3.42 -7.93 18.13
C TYR A 56 -4.35 -8.15 19.32
N ARG A 57 -4.84 -9.39 19.48
CA ARG A 57 -5.73 -9.75 20.59
C ARG A 57 -5.09 -9.47 21.96
N SER A 58 -3.77 -9.61 22.08
CA SER A 58 -3.01 -9.34 23.29
C SER A 58 -2.96 -7.86 23.69
N GLN A 59 -3.25 -6.95 22.76
CA GLN A 59 -3.24 -5.50 23.01
C GLN A 59 -4.60 -4.97 23.47
N VAL A 60 -5.65 -5.80 23.41
CA VAL A 60 -6.97 -5.42 23.92
C VAL A 60 -6.94 -5.43 25.45
N PRO A 61 -7.31 -4.33 26.14
CA PRO A 61 -7.34 -4.29 27.59
C PRO A 61 -8.16 -5.43 28.18
N ALA A 62 -7.61 -6.09 29.20
CA ALA A 62 -8.30 -7.15 29.93
C ALA A 62 -9.56 -6.59 30.62
N GLY A 63 -10.61 -7.42 30.71
CA GLY A 63 -11.88 -7.05 31.35
C GLY A 63 -12.88 -6.32 30.45
N LEU A 64 -12.49 -5.87 29.26
CA LEU A 64 -13.45 -5.34 28.28
C LEU A 64 -14.30 -6.46 27.69
N THR A 65 -15.62 -6.33 27.80
CA THR A 65 -16.58 -7.29 27.24
C THR A 65 -17.61 -6.61 26.35
N GLY A 66 -18.29 -7.40 25.52
CA GLY A 66 -19.46 -6.97 24.76
C GLY A 66 -19.28 -5.63 24.00
N PRO A 67 -20.20 -4.66 24.20
CA PRO A 67 -20.15 -3.34 23.55
C PRO A 67 -18.87 -2.54 23.83
N ASP A 68 -18.35 -2.56 25.06
CA ASP A 68 -17.18 -1.75 25.44
C ASP A 68 -15.94 -2.17 24.67
N ARG A 69 -15.75 -3.48 24.51
CA ARG A 69 -14.66 -4.02 23.68
C ARG A 69 -14.77 -3.57 22.22
N ARG A 70 -15.99 -3.49 21.68
CA ARG A 70 -16.24 -3.05 20.30
C ARG A 70 -15.96 -1.56 20.14
N ALA A 71 -16.44 -0.74 21.07
CA ALA A 71 -16.21 0.70 21.09
C ALA A 71 -14.71 1.02 21.17
N TRP A 72 -13.97 0.31 22.04
CA TRP A 72 -12.52 0.45 22.14
C TRP A 72 -11.80 0.06 20.84
N ALA A 73 -12.16 -1.07 20.22
CA ALA A 73 -11.54 -1.49 18.96
C ALA A 73 -11.82 -0.49 17.82
N GLN A 74 -13.04 0.06 17.76
CA GLN A 74 -13.40 1.10 16.80
C GLN A 74 -12.58 2.39 17.01
N ASP A 75 -12.38 2.80 18.27
CA ASP A 75 -11.53 3.94 18.60
C ASP A 75 -10.07 3.69 18.18
N TRP A 76 -9.52 2.51 18.47
CA TRP A 76 -8.19 2.13 18.02
C TRP A 76 -8.05 2.22 16.50
N HIS A 77 -9.02 1.69 15.75
CA HIS A 77 -9.01 1.76 14.28
C HIS A 77 -9.08 3.20 13.77
N ARG A 78 -9.93 4.03 14.37
CA ARG A 78 -10.05 5.45 14.02
C ARG A 78 -8.77 6.22 14.28
N THR A 79 -8.08 5.93 15.37
CA THR A 79 -6.88 6.67 15.80
C THR A 79 -5.62 6.22 15.07
N HIS A 80 -5.47 4.92 14.81
CA HIS A 80 -4.22 4.37 14.25
C HIS A 80 -4.35 3.90 12.81
N ARG A 81 -5.42 3.16 12.51
CA ARG A 81 -5.54 2.46 11.22
C ARG A 81 -6.05 3.37 10.11
N HIS A 82 -7.13 4.11 10.35
CA HIS A 82 -7.76 4.94 9.32
C HIS A 82 -6.85 6.05 8.78
N PRO A 83 -6.07 6.78 9.60
CA PRO A 83 -5.16 7.80 9.09
C PRO A 83 -4.08 7.19 8.19
N TRP A 84 -3.56 6.02 8.57
CA TRP A 84 -2.58 5.29 7.77
C TRP A 84 -3.18 4.81 6.45
N ASP A 85 -4.38 4.22 6.45
CA ASP A 85 -5.06 3.80 5.22
C ASP A 85 -5.35 5.01 4.30
N ALA A 86 -5.68 6.17 4.87
CA ALA A 86 -5.89 7.41 4.13
C ALA A 86 -4.58 7.96 3.52
N ALA A 87 -3.46 7.90 4.25
CA ALA A 87 -2.15 8.31 3.76
C ALA A 87 -1.70 7.43 2.57
N ILE A 88 -1.90 6.11 2.64
CA ILE A 88 -1.63 5.20 1.54
C ILE A 88 -2.45 5.58 0.29
N ARG A 89 -3.76 5.81 0.45
CA ARG A 89 -4.63 6.20 -0.67
C ARG A 89 -4.19 7.52 -1.28
N SER A 90 -3.92 8.53 -0.44
CA SER A 90 -3.43 9.84 -0.86
C SER A 90 -2.12 9.73 -1.66
N ALA A 91 -1.18 8.89 -1.20
CA ALA A 91 0.09 8.68 -1.89
C ALA A 91 -0.09 7.99 -3.26
N ILE A 92 -1.01 7.03 -3.39
CA ILE A 92 -1.31 6.40 -4.68
C ILE A 92 -2.03 7.39 -5.60
N ASP A 93 -2.99 8.16 -5.09
CA ASP A 93 -3.79 9.09 -5.90
C ASP A 93 -2.94 10.29 -6.37
N ALA A 94 -1.88 10.66 -5.63
CA ALA A 94 -0.94 11.70 -6.02
C ALA A 94 -0.05 11.33 -7.22
N ASP A 95 0.32 10.05 -7.36
CA ASP A 95 1.15 9.56 -8.48
C ASP A 95 0.86 8.08 -8.79
N PRO A 96 -0.29 7.79 -9.42
CA PRO A 96 -0.73 6.42 -9.67
C PRO A 96 0.19 5.70 -10.67
N ASP A 97 0.71 6.41 -11.67
CA ASP A 97 1.55 5.83 -12.72
C ASP A 97 2.91 5.42 -12.16
N ALA A 98 3.55 6.23 -11.30
CA ALA A 98 4.79 5.81 -10.66
C ALA A 98 4.59 4.64 -9.69
N CYS A 99 3.47 4.61 -8.95
CA CYS A 99 3.17 3.49 -8.05
C CYS A 99 3.04 2.16 -8.81
N ARG A 100 2.38 2.18 -9.98
CA ARG A 100 2.26 1.03 -10.88
C ARG A 100 3.58 0.62 -11.51
N ALA A 101 4.36 1.60 -11.96
CA ALA A 101 5.67 1.35 -12.53
C ALA A 101 6.61 0.69 -11.51
N ARG A 102 6.61 1.18 -10.26
CA ARG A 102 7.29 0.53 -9.14
C ARG A 102 6.74 -0.88 -8.90
N PHE A 103 5.44 -1.11 -8.95
CA PHE A 103 4.90 -2.46 -8.78
C PHE A 103 5.46 -3.43 -9.83
N ALA A 104 5.40 -3.04 -11.10
CA ALA A 104 5.86 -3.88 -12.20
C ALA A 104 7.36 -4.17 -12.15
N ALA A 105 8.16 -3.12 -11.91
CA ALA A 105 9.63 -3.22 -11.84
C ALA A 105 10.09 -4.26 -10.80
N PHE A 106 9.39 -4.36 -9.68
CA PHE A 106 9.86 -5.18 -8.56
C PHE A 106 9.14 -6.52 -8.38
N THR A 107 7.99 -6.72 -9.01
CA THR A 107 7.23 -7.98 -8.85
C THR A 107 7.32 -8.89 -10.05
N THR A 108 7.80 -8.41 -11.21
CA THR A 108 7.74 -9.11 -12.51
C THR A 108 6.30 -9.51 -12.90
N ARG A 109 5.32 -8.74 -12.42
CA ARG A 109 3.88 -8.93 -12.69
C ARG A 109 3.29 -7.68 -13.34
N CYS A 110 2.28 -7.88 -14.15
CA CYS A 110 1.53 -6.81 -14.83
C CYS A 110 0.92 -5.86 -13.80
N CYS A 111 1.21 -4.56 -13.92
CA CYS A 111 0.64 -3.55 -13.01
C CYS A 111 -0.87 -3.32 -13.20
N SER A 112 -1.47 -3.84 -14.27
CA SER A 112 -2.92 -3.86 -14.48
C SER A 112 -3.53 -5.14 -13.89
N CYS A 113 -3.33 -6.30 -14.52
CA CYS A 113 -4.03 -7.53 -14.13
C CYS A 113 -3.30 -8.41 -13.09
N GLY A 114 -2.08 -8.06 -12.69
CA GLY A 114 -1.30 -8.84 -11.71
C GLY A 114 -0.80 -10.21 -12.19
N ARG A 115 -0.98 -10.59 -13.46
CA ARG A 115 -0.40 -11.82 -14.04
C ARG A 115 1.12 -11.69 -14.20
N ALA A 116 1.85 -12.81 -14.19
CA ALA A 116 3.30 -12.82 -14.38
C ALA A 116 3.68 -12.34 -15.79
N LEU A 117 4.76 -11.59 -15.90
CA LEU A 117 5.30 -11.08 -17.17
C LEU A 117 6.33 -12.07 -17.71
N SER A 118 6.00 -12.73 -18.83
CA SER A 118 6.84 -13.78 -19.43
C SER A 118 7.85 -13.23 -20.43
N ASP A 119 7.45 -12.28 -21.28
CA ASP A 119 8.30 -11.78 -22.36
C ASP A 119 9.10 -10.52 -21.97
N PRO A 120 10.26 -10.27 -22.62
CA PRO A 120 11.13 -9.13 -22.29
C PRO A 120 10.44 -7.78 -22.46
N GLU A 121 9.63 -7.61 -23.50
CA GLU A 121 8.97 -6.34 -23.77
C GLU A 121 7.95 -6.02 -22.67
N SER A 122 7.17 -7.01 -22.24
CA SER A 122 6.28 -6.88 -21.11
C SER A 122 6.99 -6.53 -19.82
N LYS A 123 8.18 -7.09 -19.55
CA LYS A 123 8.99 -6.72 -18.39
C LYS A 123 9.49 -5.27 -18.49
N THR A 124 9.88 -4.82 -19.67
CA THR A 124 10.33 -3.44 -19.92
C THR A 124 9.22 -2.42 -19.67
N VAL A 125 8.01 -2.68 -20.18
CA VAL A 125 6.88 -1.73 -20.04
C VAL A 125 6.06 -1.93 -18.76
N GLY A 126 6.24 -3.06 -18.08
CA GLY A 126 5.51 -3.42 -16.86
C GLY A 126 4.06 -3.89 -17.06
N VAL A 127 3.66 -4.18 -18.30
CA VAL A 127 2.30 -4.55 -18.69
C VAL A 127 2.34 -5.80 -19.57
N GLY A 128 1.48 -6.78 -19.25
CA GLY A 128 1.38 -8.04 -20.01
C GLY A 128 0.83 -7.86 -21.43
N PRO A 129 1.05 -8.81 -22.34
CA PRO A 129 0.67 -8.69 -23.76
C PRO A 129 -0.83 -8.45 -23.95
N GLU A 130 -1.67 -9.15 -23.19
CA GLU A 130 -3.13 -8.97 -23.23
C GLU A 130 -3.57 -7.57 -22.79
N CYS A 131 -2.88 -6.97 -21.81
CA CYS A 131 -3.27 -5.69 -21.25
C CYS A 131 -2.68 -4.48 -21.98
N ARG A 132 -1.61 -4.68 -22.76
CA ARG A 132 -1.06 -3.64 -23.66
C ARG A 132 -1.63 -3.69 -25.07
N ALA A 133 -2.38 -4.73 -25.42
CA ALA A 133 -3.05 -4.82 -26.71
C ALA A 133 -3.90 -3.57 -26.93
N GLY A 134 -3.67 -2.84 -28.03
CA GLY A 134 -4.35 -1.59 -28.39
C GLY A 134 -4.00 -0.35 -27.56
N VAL A 135 -3.04 -0.45 -26.62
CA VAL A 135 -2.50 0.73 -25.94
C VAL A 135 -1.58 1.49 -26.91
N PRO A 136 -1.72 2.82 -27.06
CA PRO A 136 -0.85 3.63 -27.90
C PRO A 136 0.64 3.49 -27.54
N ALA A 137 1.50 3.42 -28.55
CA ALA A 137 2.94 3.20 -28.36
C ALA A 137 3.62 4.32 -27.55
N ASP A 138 3.14 5.57 -27.67
CA ASP A 138 3.63 6.70 -26.88
C ASP A 138 3.34 6.52 -25.37
N MET A 139 2.17 5.96 -25.04
CA MET A 139 1.79 5.66 -23.66
C MET A 139 2.64 4.52 -23.09
N LEU A 140 2.87 3.46 -23.87
CA LEU A 140 3.78 2.38 -23.50
C LEU A 140 5.21 2.88 -23.32
N GLY A 141 5.67 3.81 -24.17
CA GLY A 141 6.97 4.46 -24.03
C GLY A 141 7.11 5.23 -22.72
N ARG A 142 6.07 5.98 -22.31
CA ARG A 142 6.06 6.67 -20.99
C ARG A 142 6.14 5.69 -19.83
N LEU A 143 5.39 4.59 -19.88
CA LEU A 143 5.45 3.55 -18.86
C LEU A 143 6.82 2.89 -18.77
N ALA A 144 7.44 2.57 -19.91
CA ALA A 144 8.80 2.03 -19.94
C ALA A 144 9.81 2.95 -19.27
N VAL A 145 9.70 4.27 -19.49
CA VAL A 145 10.55 5.26 -18.81
C VAL A 145 10.34 5.25 -17.30
N LEU A 146 9.08 5.18 -16.83
CA LEU A 146 8.77 5.13 -15.40
C LEU A 146 9.28 3.83 -14.75
N VAL A 147 9.12 2.69 -15.41
CA VAL A 147 9.63 1.38 -14.96
C VAL A 147 11.15 1.39 -14.91
N GLY A 148 11.81 1.92 -15.95
CA GLY A 148 13.26 2.08 -16.00
C GLY A 148 13.79 2.98 -14.87
N ARG A 149 13.13 4.11 -14.60
CA ARG A 149 13.45 4.98 -13.46
C ARG A 149 13.30 4.25 -12.12
N ALA A 150 12.21 3.50 -11.94
CA ALA A 150 11.98 2.73 -10.71
C ALA A 150 13.08 1.67 -10.50
N HIS A 151 13.52 0.98 -11.55
CA HIS A 151 14.66 0.06 -11.49
C HIS A 151 15.96 0.77 -11.15
N ALA A 152 16.28 1.89 -11.80
CA ALA A 152 17.50 2.65 -11.54
C ALA A 152 17.56 3.10 -10.06
N THR A 153 16.48 3.65 -9.53
CA THR A 153 16.38 4.03 -8.10
C THR A 153 16.60 2.83 -7.17
N ALA A 154 16.10 1.65 -7.53
CA ALA A 154 16.28 0.42 -6.74
C ALA A 154 17.74 -0.02 -6.64
N LEU A 155 18.44 0.03 -7.77
CA LEU A 155 19.85 -0.35 -7.87
C LEU A 155 20.71 0.62 -7.06
N SER A 156 20.51 1.93 -7.24
CA SER A 156 21.22 2.95 -6.47
C SER A 156 21.00 2.85 -4.95
N ALA A 157 19.81 2.42 -4.51
CA ALA A 157 19.53 2.24 -3.09
C ALA A 157 20.22 1.01 -2.48
N SER A 158 20.56 0.00 -3.30
CA SER A 158 21.23 -1.23 -2.86
C SER A 158 22.75 -1.07 -2.70
N ASP A 159 23.33 -0.07 -3.38
CA ASP A 159 24.77 0.23 -3.35
C ASP A 159 25.18 1.12 -2.16
N VAL A 160 24.22 1.61 -1.36
CA VAL A 160 24.51 2.38 -0.14
C VAL A 160 24.94 1.40 0.97
N PRO A 161 26.16 1.53 1.54
CA PRO A 161 26.60 0.70 2.64
C PRO A 161 25.61 0.83 3.80
N GLN A 162 24.96 -0.27 4.18
CA GLN A 162 24.16 -0.31 5.40
C GLN A 162 25.08 0.04 6.57
N PRO A 163 24.78 1.06 7.39
CA PRO A 163 25.53 1.29 8.61
C PRO A 163 25.46 0.01 9.45
N ALA A 164 26.60 -0.40 10.00
CA ALA A 164 26.68 -1.60 10.83
C ALA A 164 25.57 -1.57 11.91
N PRO A 165 24.91 -2.69 12.20
CA PRO A 165 23.81 -2.72 13.16
C PRO A 165 24.33 -2.26 14.53
N THR A 166 23.95 -1.05 14.93
CA THR A 166 24.15 -0.57 16.30
C THR A 166 23.33 -1.48 17.20
N GLN A 167 24.00 -2.26 18.06
CA GLN A 167 23.34 -3.06 19.09
C GLN A 167 22.71 -2.10 20.12
N GLY A 168 21.51 -1.60 19.81
CA GLY A 168 20.72 -0.75 20.69
C GLY A 168 20.00 -1.59 21.74
N HIS A 169 20.30 -1.30 23.00
CA HIS A 169 19.66 -1.88 24.19
C HIS A 169 18.12 -1.84 24.15
N PRO A 170 17.44 -2.81 24.79
CA PRO A 170 15.99 -2.74 24.98
C PRO A 170 15.65 -1.60 25.95
N GLU A 171 15.13 -0.49 25.43
CA GLU A 171 14.46 0.50 26.26
C GLU A 171 13.14 -0.10 26.78
N HIS A 172 13.04 -0.20 28.10
CA HIS A 172 11.88 -0.68 28.83
C HIS A 172 10.64 0.21 28.57
N PRO A 173 9.41 -0.35 28.63
CA PRO A 173 8.20 0.42 28.45
C PRO A 173 7.98 1.41 29.61
N VAL A 174 7.87 2.70 29.25
CA VAL A 174 7.30 3.74 30.10
C VAL A 174 5.82 3.38 30.37
N LYS A 175 5.50 3.09 31.63
CA LYS A 175 4.11 2.90 32.09
C LYS A 175 3.34 4.22 31.91
N PRO A 176 2.15 4.23 31.28
CA PRO A 176 1.31 5.43 31.29
C PRO A 176 0.80 5.67 32.71
N ALA A 177 0.95 6.92 33.17
CA ALA A 177 0.40 7.39 34.42
C ALA A 177 -1.14 7.29 34.38
N PHE A 178 -1.70 6.52 35.31
CA PHE A 178 -3.12 6.48 35.62
C PHE A 178 -3.56 7.87 36.09
N PHE A 179 -4.26 8.65 35.26
CA PHE A 179 -5.06 9.77 35.75
C PHE A 179 -6.36 9.22 36.34
N ARG A 180 -6.36 9.10 37.68
CA ARG A 180 -7.54 8.83 38.49
C ARG A 180 -8.15 10.18 38.86
N THR A 181 -9.12 10.68 38.08
CA THR A 181 -9.98 11.77 38.55
C THR A 181 -11.22 11.16 39.18
N VAL A 182 -11.13 10.99 40.50
CA VAL A 182 -12.27 10.79 41.39
C VAL A 182 -12.87 12.17 41.61
N SER A 183 -14.10 12.41 41.17
CA SER A 183 -14.93 13.46 41.76
C SER A 183 -16.27 12.88 42.18
N LYS A 184 -16.36 12.82 43.49
CA LYS A 184 -17.47 12.48 44.38
C LYS A 184 -18.42 13.68 44.50
N GLU A 185 -19.66 13.41 44.89
CA GLU A 185 -20.63 14.32 45.53
C GLU A 185 -21.33 15.33 44.60
N ARG A 186 -22.66 15.48 44.62
CA ARG A 186 -23.60 15.69 45.76
C ARG A 186 -24.87 14.87 45.53
N HIS A 187 -25.41 14.10 46.47
CA HIS A 187 -26.18 14.48 47.66
C HIS A 187 -27.41 15.37 47.40
N THR A 188 -28.54 14.80 47.86
CA THR A 188 -29.92 15.28 48.05
C THR A 188 -30.78 15.52 46.83
#